data_AF-X5M3L4-F1
#
_entry.id   AF-X5M3L4-F1
#
_cell.length_a   1.000
_cell.length_b   1.000
_cell.length_c   1.000
_cell.angle_alpha   90.00
_cell.angle_beta   90.00
_cell.angle_gamma   90.00
#
_symmetry.space_group_name_H-M   'P 1'
#
loop_
_entity.id
_entity.type
_entity.pdbx_description
1 polymer ?
#
loop_
_entity_poly.entity_id
_entity_poly.type
_entity_poly.pdbx_seq_one_letter_code
_entity_poly.pdbx_strand_id
1 'polypeptide(L)' 'MTDTILCFDLGTKTGWVIYGVDGHIMSGTVNFQPRRFEDGEMHYLLFKQ' A
#
# COMPACT_ATOMS: atom_id res chain seq x y z
N MET A 1 -23.62 6.33 6.27
CA MET A 1 -22.21 6.36 6.69
C MET A 1 -21.44 5.56 5.66
N THR A 2 -20.47 6.18 5.01
CA THR A 2 -19.55 5.49 4.09
C THR A 2 -18.44 4.90 4.92
N ASP A 3 -18.19 3.59 4.76
CA ASP A 3 -17.07 2.94 5.41
C ASP A 3 -15.75 3.41 4.79
N THR A 4 -14.67 3.43 5.59
CA THR A 4 -13.33 3.63 5.05
C THR A 4 -12.93 2.40 4.25
N ILE A 5 -12.51 2.58 2.99
CA ILE A 5 -12.08 1.50 2.11
C ILE A 5 -10.58 1.63 1.85
N LEU A 6 -9.84 0.53 1.98
CA LEU A 6 -8.42 0.41 1.64
C LEU A 6 -8.24 -0.62 0.52
N CYS A 7 -7.64 -0.20 -0.59
CA CYS A 7 -7.38 -1.03 -1.77
C CYS A 7 -5.87 -1.13 -2.04
N PHE A 8 -5.42 -2.30 -2.48
CA PHE A 8 -4.03 -2.56 -2.86
C PHE A 8 -3.91 -3.18 -4.25
N ASP A 9 -2.93 -2.70 -5.02
CA ASP A 9 -2.41 -3.36 -6.21
C ASP A 9 -1.03 -3.95 -5.87
N LEU A 10 -0.93 -5.28 -5.84
CA LEU A 10 0.21 -6.00 -5.29
C LEU A 10 1.23 -6.36 -6.38
N GLY A 11 2.49 -5.98 -6.14
CA GLY A 11 3.63 -6.22 -7.03
C GLY A 11 4.90 -5.57 -6.45
N THR A 12 6.03 -5.64 -7.17
CA THR A 12 7.27 -4.97 -6.76
C THR A 12 7.14 -3.44 -6.71
N LYS A 13 6.13 -2.87 -7.36
CA LYS A 13 5.69 -1.49 -7.15
C LYS A 13 4.23 -1.53 -6.71
N THR A 14 3.99 -1.51 -5.40
CA THR A 14 2.64 -1.58 -4.82
C THR A 14 1.95 -0.24 -4.88
N GLY A 15 0.73 -0.20 -5.41
CA GLY A 15 -0.18 0.94 -5.28
C GLY A 15 -1.11 0.77 -4.09
N TRP A 16 -1.49 1.88 -3.46
CA TRP A 16 -2.52 1.91 -2.41
C TRP A 16 -3.46 3.08 -2.60
N VAL A 17 -4.73 2.87 -2.21
CA VAL A 17 -5.77 3.90 -2.19
C VAL A 17 -6.59 3.77 -0.92
N ILE A 18 -6.88 4.90 -0.27
CA ILE A 18 -7.82 5.03 0.83
C ILE A 18 -8.97 5.92 0.38
N TYR A 19 -10.20 5.42 0.53
CA TYR A 19 -11.41 6.24 0.48
C TYR A 19 -11.86 6.53 1.91
N GLY A 20 -11.79 7.80 2.31
CA GLY A 20 -12.15 8.26 3.65
C GLY A 20 -13.66 8.41 3.84
N VAL A 21 -14.10 8.40 5.10
CA VAL A 21 -15.50 8.63 5.49
C VAL A 21 -16.02 10.01 5.06
N ASP A 22 -15.11 10.96 4.86
CA ASP A 22 -15.34 12.32 4.36
C ASP A 22 -15.46 12.40 2.84
N GLY A 23 -15.29 11.28 2.14
CA GLY A 23 -15.33 11.20 0.68
C GLY A 23 -14.02 11.59 0.01
N HIS A 24 -12.95 11.87 0.77
CA HIS A 24 -11.64 12.14 0.20
C HIS A 24 -10.94 10.85 -0.24
N ILE A 25 -10.27 10.92 -1.39
CA ILE A 25 -9.43 9.85 -1.91
C ILE A 25 -7.97 10.24 -1.68
N MET A 26 -7.25 9.40 -0.95
CA MET A 26 -5.80 9.49 -0.79
C MET A 26 -5.16 8.28 -1.45
N SER A 27 -4.01 8.48 -2.11
CA SER A 27 -3.32 7.40 -2.82
C SER A 27 -1.81 7.56 -2.78
N GLY A 28 -1.11 6.46 -3.08
CA GLY A 28 0.33 6.47 -3.21
C GLY A 28 0.88 5.18 -3.81
N THR A 29 2.19 5.15 -4.01
CA THR A 29 2.91 3.96 -4.44
C THR A 29 4.14 3.73 -3.58
N VAL A 30 4.48 2.47 -3.33
CA VAL A 30 5.69 2.04 -2.63
C VAL A 30 6.46 1.09 -3.53
N ASN A 31 7.78 1.27 -3.64
CA ASN A 31 8.64 0.39 -4.42
C ASN A 31 9.31 -0.65 -3.51
N PHE A 32 8.95 -1.91 -3.71
CA PHE A 32 9.51 -3.13 -3.09
C PHE A 32 10.45 -3.85 -4.06
N GLN A 33 11.23 -3.11 -4.84
CA GLN A 33 12.19 -3.71 -5.75
C GLN A 33 13.28 -4.45 -4.95
N PRO A 34 13.42 -5.78 -5.10
CA PRO A 34 14.41 -6.55 -4.36
C PRO A 34 15.82 -6.12 -4.75
N ARG A 35 16.71 -5.99 -3.77
CA ARG A 35 18.13 -5.76 -4.01
C ARG A 35 18.83 -7.07 -4.31
N ARG A 36 19.96 -7.00 -5.03
CA ARG A 36 20.75 -8.18 -5.49
C ARG A 36 21.15 -9.16 -4.38
N PHE A 37 21.12 -8.75 -3.11
CA PHE A 37 21.47 -9.56 -1.95
C PHE A 37 20.34 -9.65 -0.91
N GLU A 38 19.12 -9.26 -1.28
CA GLU A 38 17.94 -9.56 -0.47
C GLU A 38 17.49 -10.97 -0.87
N ASP A 39 17.83 -11.95 -0.03
CA ASP A 39 17.25 -13.29 -0.12
C ASP A 39 15.72 -13.15 -0.02
N GLY A 40 14.97 -13.91 -0.83
CA GLY A 40 13.56 -13.68 -1.15
C GLY A 40 12.58 -13.77 0.03
N GLU A 41 12.59 -12.75 0.89
CA GLU A 41 11.67 -12.54 2.00
C GLU A 41 10.40 -11.78 1.57
N MET A 42 9.40 -11.76 2.46
CA MET A 42 8.14 -11.05 2.25
C MET A 42 8.30 -9.57 2.59
N HIS A 43 8.05 -8.69 1.60
CA HIS A 43 7.94 -7.26 1.86
C HIS A 43 6.55 -6.92 2.44
N TYR A 44 6.49 -5.99 3.39
CA TYR A 44 5.25 -5.59 4.08
C TYR A 44 5.11 -4.06 4.16
N LEU A 45 3.86 -3.57 4.21
CA LEU A 45 3.53 -2.19 4.51
C LEU A 45 3.27 -2.03 6.02
N LEU A 46 3.95 -1.10 6.67
CA LEU A 46 3.67 -0.72 8.05
C LEU A 46 2.72 0.48 8.09
N PHE A 47 1.52 0.25 8.61
CA PHE A 47 0.59 1.32 8.93
C PHE A 47 0.89 1.80 10.35
N LYS A 48 1.20 3.09 10.51
CA LYS A 48 1.29 3.71 11.83
C LYS A 48 -0.10 4.17 12.25
N GLN A 49 -0.44 3.87 13.50
CA GLN A 49 -1.61 4.44 14.18
C GLN A 49 -1.31 5.87 14.65
#